data_AF-A0A3M1ERL9-F1
#
_entry.id   AF-A0A3M1ERL9-F1
#
_cell.length_a   1.000
_cell.length_b   1.000
_cell.length_c   1.000
_cell.angle_alpha   90.00
_cell.angle_beta   90.00
_cell.angle_gamma   90.00
#
_symmetry.space_group_name_H-M   'P 1'
#
loop_
_entity.id
_entity.type
_entity.pdbx_description
1 polymer ?
#
loop_
_entity_poly.entity_id
_entity_poly.type
_entity_poly.pdbx_seq_one_letter_code
_entity_poly.pdbx_strand_id
1 'polypeptide(L)'
;MWAQIARGGGEWVGRLWRETPPSLALVKSIEAFTPGGAVPGYVRVTAVPSGWLGDVAFVILLLLFLRGGRHALRHPRGRVVLLLLSGMLLLPWLVSFVKPVYLVGRYDLAALSAFFLVVGYGFARGGGRGWGRCVKWVAFLLLAVSGMTGIWRLHTLPPLSEARTQAAFIRRIANPETIVVATGFSRNPVEYLLRDTPISFRSYPRSTGKHRGWVDPRDLSDSERLRSDAEIVGREIVGHEVVLLHAAGFTRANLPLYRQIEARCSEITLGPPPPRGISRWRCR
;
A
#
# COMPACT_ATOMS: atom_id res chain seq x y z
N MET A 1 -16.10 9.82 5.85
CA MET A 1 -14.64 10.07 6.01
C MET A 1 -14.30 10.67 7.38
N TRP A 2 -14.87 11.82 7.76
CA TRP A 2 -14.56 12.47 9.06
C TRP A 2 -14.87 11.59 10.28
N ALA A 3 -15.96 10.83 10.26
CA ALA A 3 -16.29 9.87 11.32
C ALA A 3 -15.26 8.72 11.46
N GLN A 4 -14.57 8.33 10.38
CA GLN A 4 -13.49 7.34 10.44
C GLN A 4 -12.21 7.97 11.00
N ILE A 5 -11.88 9.20 10.60
CA ILE A 5 -10.74 9.95 11.14
C ILE A 5 -10.92 10.18 12.65
N ALA A 6 -12.12 10.58 13.09
CA ALA A 6 -12.45 10.77 14.50
C ALA A 6 -12.34 9.49 15.34
N ARG A 7 -12.51 8.32 14.72
CA ARG A 7 -12.34 7.00 15.34
C ARG A 7 -10.91 6.45 15.22
N GLY A 8 -9.91 7.27 14.88
CA GLY A 8 -8.52 6.83 14.78
C GLY A 8 -8.09 6.36 13.38
N GLY A 9 -9.00 6.37 12.40
CA GLY A 9 -8.77 5.96 11.00
C GLY A 9 -7.62 6.68 10.27
N GLY A 10 -7.15 7.80 10.83
CA GLY A 10 -6.03 8.59 10.33
C GLY A 10 -4.80 8.61 11.24
N GLU A 11 -4.78 7.90 12.37
CA GLU A 11 -3.63 7.95 13.31
C GLU A 11 -2.33 7.45 12.67
N TRP A 12 -2.44 6.48 11.76
CA TRP A 12 -1.30 6.00 10.98
C TRP A 12 -0.72 7.09 10.06
N VAL A 13 -1.55 8.02 9.55
CA VAL A 13 -1.07 9.19 8.79
C VAL A 13 -0.27 10.11 9.70
N GLY A 14 -0.78 10.36 10.92
CA GLY A 14 -0.04 11.14 11.92
C GLY A 14 1.28 10.50 12.32
N ARG A 15 1.33 9.17 12.45
CA ARG A 15 2.58 8.43 12.70
C ARG A 15 3.57 8.61 11.55
N LEU A 16 3.14 8.36 10.31
CA LEU A 16 4.01 8.49 9.13
C LEU A 16 4.50 9.92 8.89
N TRP A 17 3.65 10.90 9.20
CA TRP A 17 4.02 12.31 9.18
C TRP A 17 5.06 12.67 10.24
N ARG A 18 5.04 12.02 11.41
CA ARG A 18 6.10 12.19 12.42
C ARG A 18 7.39 11.47 12.04
N GLU A 19 7.28 10.29 11.43
CA GLU A 19 8.41 9.49 10.96
C GLU A 19 9.08 10.09 9.70
N THR A 20 8.34 10.88 8.93
CA THR A 20 8.86 11.58 7.75
C THR A 20 8.99 13.07 8.09
N PRO A 21 10.20 13.60 8.30
CA PRO A 21 10.39 15.03 8.56
C PRO A 21 9.60 15.87 7.54
N PRO A 22 8.81 16.86 7.96
CA PRO A 22 7.98 17.64 7.04
C PRO A 22 8.76 18.24 5.86
N SER A 23 10.02 18.62 6.08
CA SER A 23 10.93 19.10 5.04
C SER A 23 11.27 18.06 3.97
N LEU A 24 11.32 16.77 4.33
CA LEU A 24 11.58 15.66 3.42
C LEU A 24 10.33 15.18 2.70
N ALA A 25 9.13 15.48 3.22
CA ALA A 25 7.88 15.00 2.65
C ALA A 25 7.69 15.48 1.19
N LEU A 26 7.98 16.76 0.90
CA LEU A 26 7.90 17.29 -0.46
C LEU A 26 8.97 16.70 -1.38
N VAL A 27 10.19 16.50 -0.89
CA VAL A 27 11.27 15.87 -1.66
C VAL A 27 10.88 14.45 -2.06
N LYS A 28 10.38 13.66 -1.10
CA LYS A 28 9.90 12.30 -1.36
C LYS A 28 8.69 12.27 -2.29
N SER A 29 7.88 13.32 -2.34
CA SER A 29 6.79 13.42 -3.32
C SER A 29 7.27 13.66 -4.74
N ILE A 30 8.38 14.39 -4.93
CA ILE A 30 9.03 14.49 -6.25
C ILE A 30 9.62 13.13 -6.63
N GLU A 31 10.21 12.41 -5.68
CA GLU A 31 10.69 11.05 -5.89
C GLU A 31 9.54 10.09 -6.26
N ALA A 32 8.37 10.23 -5.64
CA ALA A 32 7.17 9.45 -5.97
C ALA A 32 6.63 9.71 -7.39
N PHE A 33 6.98 10.84 -8.03
CA PHE A 33 6.64 11.10 -9.44
C PHE A 33 7.51 10.34 -10.44
N THR A 34 8.58 9.69 -9.98
CA THR A 34 9.45 8.94 -10.86
C THR A 34 8.82 7.60 -11.27
N PRO A 35 9.09 7.11 -12.48
CA PRO A 35 8.64 5.79 -12.87
C PRO A 35 9.27 4.71 -11.97
N GLY A 36 8.43 3.91 -11.32
CA GLY A 36 8.85 2.95 -10.29
C GLY A 36 9.18 3.56 -8.93
N GLY A 37 8.86 4.84 -8.71
CA GLY A 37 9.36 5.66 -7.62
C GLY A 37 9.26 5.06 -6.22
N ALA A 38 10.17 5.52 -5.36
CA ALA A 38 10.26 5.11 -3.97
C ALA A 38 9.08 5.67 -3.16
N VAL A 39 7.92 5.05 -3.33
CA VAL A 39 6.82 5.24 -2.39
C VAL A 39 7.20 4.59 -1.06
N PRO A 40 6.84 5.19 0.08
CA PRO A 40 7.13 4.58 1.37
C PRO A 40 6.53 3.17 1.47
N GLY A 41 7.16 2.29 2.25
CA GLY A 41 6.82 0.86 2.31
C GLY A 41 5.38 0.50 2.72
N TYR A 42 4.58 1.47 3.17
CA TYR A 42 3.13 1.28 3.37
C TYR A 42 2.36 1.20 2.04
N VAL A 43 2.88 1.77 0.96
CA VAL A 43 2.38 1.59 -0.42
C VAL A 43 3.07 0.36 -1.02
N ARG A 44 2.68 -0.83 -0.55
CA ARG A 44 3.27 -2.11 -1.01
C ARG A 44 3.08 -2.42 -2.51
N VAL A 45 2.37 -1.57 -3.24
CA VAL A 45 1.92 -1.87 -4.61
C VAL A 45 2.88 -1.35 -5.68
N THR A 46 3.81 -0.42 -5.38
CA THR A 46 4.53 0.28 -6.47
C THR A 46 5.99 0.67 -6.21
N ALA A 47 6.59 0.33 -5.08
CA ALA A 47 8.03 0.54 -4.89
C ALA A 47 8.79 -0.51 -5.71
N VAL A 48 8.97 -0.24 -7.00
CA VAL A 48 9.76 -1.05 -7.90
C VAL A 48 11.16 -0.45 -7.88
N PRO A 49 12.12 -0.99 -7.10
CA PRO A 49 13.46 -0.42 -7.04
C PRO A 49 14.04 -0.42 -8.47
N SER A 50 14.07 0.75 -9.08
CA SER A 50 14.57 0.97 -10.43
C SER A 50 16.11 1.04 -10.43
N GLY A 51 16.74 0.92 -9.25
CA GLY A 51 18.19 0.97 -9.07
C GLY A 51 18.75 2.27 -9.65
N TRP A 52 19.97 2.21 -10.16
CA TRP A 52 20.64 3.37 -10.75
C TRP A 52 19.88 3.97 -11.95
N LEU A 53 19.10 3.18 -12.70
CA LEU A 53 18.26 3.68 -13.80
C LEU A 53 17.14 4.58 -13.28
N GLY A 54 16.61 4.27 -12.09
CA GLY A 54 15.67 5.10 -11.36
C GLY A 54 16.26 6.43 -10.96
N ASP A 55 17.43 6.40 -10.35
CA ASP A 55 18.14 7.59 -9.88
C ASP A 55 18.48 8.54 -11.05
N VAL A 56 18.96 7.98 -12.17
CA VAL A 56 19.23 8.75 -13.39
C VAL A 56 17.94 9.34 -13.95
N ALA A 57 16.86 8.57 -14.02
CA ALA A 57 15.56 9.06 -14.47
C ALA A 57 15.02 10.18 -13.57
N PHE A 58 15.18 10.06 -12.24
CA PHE A 58 14.82 11.09 -11.27
C PHE A 58 15.58 12.39 -11.52
N VAL A 59 16.91 12.32 -11.64
CA VAL A 59 17.76 13.51 -11.90
C VAL A 59 17.36 14.18 -13.20
N ILE A 60 17.12 13.41 -14.27
CA ILE A 60 16.65 13.94 -15.56
C ILE A 60 15.30 14.65 -15.40
N LEU A 61 14.33 14.03 -14.74
CA LEU A 61 13.00 14.62 -14.49
C LEU A 61 13.11 15.91 -13.67
N LEU A 62 13.94 15.91 -12.62
CA LEU A 62 14.16 17.08 -11.78
C LEU A 62 14.75 18.24 -12.59
N LEU A 63 15.76 17.98 -13.42
CA LEU A 63 16.37 19.01 -14.27
C LEU A 63 15.36 19.55 -15.30
N LEU A 64 14.56 18.68 -15.92
CA LEU A 64 13.50 19.09 -16.85
C LEU A 64 12.39 19.88 -16.13
N PHE A 65 12.01 19.48 -14.92
CA PHE A 65 11.06 20.19 -14.09
C PHE A 65 11.56 21.59 -13.73
N LEU A 66 12.79 21.72 -13.23
CA LEU A 66 13.39 23.02 -12.88
C LEU A 66 13.47 23.94 -14.10
N ARG A 67 13.88 23.40 -15.24
CA ARG A 67 13.89 24.13 -16.52
C ARG A 67 12.48 24.57 -16.92
N GLY A 68 11.54 23.64 -16.89
CA GLY A 68 10.13 23.87 -17.22
C GLY A 68 9.51 24.92 -16.32
N GLY A 69 9.74 24.85 -15.01
CA GLY A 69 9.27 25.81 -14.01
C GLY A 69 9.78 27.22 -14.28
N ARG A 70 11.08 27.39 -14.54
CA ARG A 70 11.65 28.70 -14.92
C ARG A 70 10.98 29.31 -16.14
N HIS A 71 10.65 28.49 -17.15
CA HIS A 71 9.92 28.97 -18.31
C HIS A 71 8.44 29.21 -17.99
N ALA A 72 7.81 28.36 -17.22
CA ALA A 72 6.39 28.44 -16.88
C ALA A 72 6.09 29.72 -16.08
N LEU A 73 6.99 30.15 -15.20
CA LEU A 73 6.89 31.42 -14.47
C LEU A 73 6.83 32.65 -15.40
N ARG A 74 7.44 32.58 -16.58
CA ARG A 74 7.45 33.69 -17.56
C ARG A 74 6.17 33.78 -18.40
N HIS A 75 5.27 32.80 -18.32
CA HIS A 75 4.04 32.73 -19.13
C HIS A 75 2.80 32.69 -18.23
N PRO A 76 1.72 33.42 -18.55
CA PRO A 76 0.51 33.45 -17.71
C PRO A 76 -0.10 32.05 -17.51
N ARG A 77 -0.21 31.26 -18.58
CA ARG A 77 -0.73 29.87 -18.49
C ARG A 77 0.21 28.95 -17.71
N GLY A 78 1.52 29.14 -17.83
CA GLY A 78 2.52 28.38 -17.08
C GLY A 78 2.45 28.65 -15.57
N ARG A 79 2.21 29.92 -15.18
CA ARG A 79 1.97 30.31 -13.79
C ARG A 79 0.74 29.62 -13.20
N VAL A 80 -0.34 29.48 -13.97
CA VAL A 80 -1.54 28.74 -13.53
C VAL A 80 -1.21 27.27 -13.26
N VAL A 81 -0.50 26.60 -14.17
CA VAL A 81 -0.11 25.18 -13.97
C VAL A 81 0.78 25.02 -12.74
N LEU A 82 1.76 25.91 -12.54
CA LEU A 82 2.59 25.90 -11.34
C LEU A 82 1.78 26.15 -10.07
N LEU A 83 0.83 27.09 -10.09
CA LEU A 83 -0.04 27.37 -8.96
C LEU A 83 -0.95 26.18 -8.64
N LEU A 84 -1.47 25.47 -9.65
CA LEU A 84 -2.23 24.24 -9.45
C LEU A 84 -1.37 23.13 -8.85
N LEU A 85 -0.17 22.90 -9.40
CA LEU A 85 0.79 21.92 -8.88
C LEU A 85 1.15 22.22 -7.43
N SER A 86 1.54 23.47 -7.16
CA SER A 86 1.87 23.96 -5.82
C SER A 86 0.66 23.87 -4.90
N GLY A 87 -0.55 24.23 -5.33
CA GLY A 87 -1.75 24.11 -4.54
C GLY A 87 -2.07 22.65 -4.16
N MET A 88 -1.96 21.73 -5.10
CA MET A 88 -2.20 20.30 -4.88
C MET A 88 -1.22 19.65 -3.90
N LEU A 89 0.02 20.15 -3.82
CA LEU A 89 1.05 19.61 -2.92
C LEU A 89 1.19 20.40 -1.62
N LEU A 90 1.35 21.72 -1.71
CA LEU A 90 1.59 22.61 -0.58
C LEU A 90 0.37 22.76 0.32
N LEU A 91 -0.85 22.78 -0.22
CA LEU A 91 -2.04 22.94 0.62
C LEU A 91 -2.21 21.76 1.61
N PRO A 92 -2.24 20.48 1.18
CA PRO A 92 -2.33 19.38 2.12
C PRO A 92 -1.08 19.26 3.01
N TRP A 93 0.11 19.61 2.49
CA TRP A 93 1.34 19.67 3.28
C TRP A 93 1.27 20.72 4.41
N LEU A 94 0.81 21.94 4.13
CA LEU A 94 0.61 23.01 5.12
C LEU A 94 -0.46 22.65 6.14
N VAL A 95 -1.60 22.11 5.69
CA VAL A 95 -2.67 21.65 6.58
C VAL A 95 -2.15 20.57 7.55
N SER A 96 -1.14 19.80 7.15
CA SER A 96 -0.57 18.71 7.96
C SER A 96 0.20 19.14 9.20
N PHE A 97 0.57 20.42 9.31
CA PHE A 97 1.11 20.95 10.56
C PHE A 97 0.06 21.08 11.66
N VAL A 98 -1.20 21.32 11.29
CA VAL A 98 -2.32 21.40 12.25
C VAL A 98 -3.01 20.04 12.38
N LYS A 99 -3.23 19.36 11.25
CA LYS A 99 -3.93 18.08 11.18
C LYS A 99 -3.24 17.19 10.14
N PRO A 100 -2.46 16.18 10.56
CA PRO A 100 -1.73 15.31 9.63
C PRO A 100 -2.67 14.63 8.62
N VAL A 101 -2.66 15.13 7.39
CA VAL A 101 -3.47 14.61 6.29
C VAL A 101 -2.62 14.24 5.09
N TYR A 102 -1.46 14.86 4.93
CA TYR A 102 -0.53 14.67 3.82
C TYR A 102 0.18 13.34 3.94
N LEU A 103 0.24 12.65 2.81
CA LEU A 103 0.84 11.35 2.69
C LEU A 103 1.53 11.29 1.32
N VAL A 104 2.84 11.07 1.34
CA VAL A 104 3.63 10.85 0.13
C VAL A 104 3.05 9.64 -0.63
N GLY A 105 2.96 9.77 -1.94
CA GLY A 105 2.35 8.84 -2.88
C GLY A 105 0.83 8.97 -3.03
N ARG A 106 0.13 9.63 -2.09
CA ARG A 106 -1.35 9.71 -2.12
C ARG A 106 -1.86 10.96 -2.83
N TYR A 107 -1.37 12.13 -2.42
CA TYR A 107 -1.74 13.40 -3.07
C TYR A 107 -0.95 13.63 -4.36
N ASP A 108 0.18 12.94 -4.47
CA ASP A 108 1.08 12.98 -5.60
C ASP A 108 0.38 12.54 -6.88
N LEU A 109 -0.51 11.53 -6.83
CA LEU A 109 -1.27 11.11 -8.02
C LEU A 109 -2.10 12.24 -8.64
N ALA A 110 -2.65 13.16 -7.84
CA ALA A 110 -3.39 14.31 -8.34
C ALA A 110 -2.45 15.37 -8.94
N ALA A 111 -1.30 15.59 -8.31
CA ALA A 111 -0.28 16.54 -8.75
C ALA A 111 0.53 16.06 -9.98
N LEU A 112 0.53 14.74 -10.24
CA LEU A 112 1.36 14.09 -11.26
C LEU A 112 1.14 14.66 -12.67
N SER A 113 -0.12 14.91 -13.05
CA SER A 113 -0.43 15.47 -14.37
C SER A 113 0.13 16.88 -14.54
N ALA A 114 -0.01 17.74 -13.53
CA ALA A 114 0.54 19.09 -13.56
C ALA A 114 2.07 19.07 -13.56
N PHE A 115 2.68 18.14 -12.82
CA PHE A 115 4.13 17.92 -12.83
C PHE A 115 4.64 17.57 -14.24
N PHE A 116 4.01 16.61 -14.92
CA PHE A 116 4.41 16.22 -16.28
C PHE A 116 4.19 17.32 -17.32
N LEU A 117 3.18 18.19 -17.16
CA LEU A 117 3.03 19.36 -18.02
C LEU A 117 4.22 20.33 -17.88
N VAL A 118 4.69 20.57 -16.66
CA VAL A 118 5.88 21.40 -16.41
C VAL A 118 7.14 20.75 -17.00
N VAL A 119 7.33 19.46 -16.78
CA VAL A 119 8.44 18.67 -17.37
C VAL A 119 8.41 18.73 -18.90
N GLY A 120 7.24 18.51 -19.51
CA GLY A 120 7.05 18.59 -20.96
C GLY A 120 7.36 19.98 -21.51
N TYR A 121 7.04 21.04 -20.76
CA TYR A 121 7.40 22.39 -21.12
C TYR A 121 8.92 22.64 -21.07
N GLY A 122 9.59 22.09 -20.05
CA GLY A 122 11.06 22.08 -19.95
C GLY A 122 11.71 21.34 -21.11
N PHE A 123 11.15 20.19 -21.48
CA PHE A 123 11.60 19.39 -22.62
C PHE A 123 11.44 20.13 -23.96
N ALA A 124 10.27 20.72 -24.22
CA ALA A 124 9.98 21.45 -25.46
C ALA A 124 10.91 22.66 -25.65
N ARG A 125 11.21 23.40 -24.58
CA ARG A 125 12.03 24.64 -24.64
C ARG A 125 13.54 24.41 -24.72
N GLY A 126 14.02 23.17 -24.81
CA GLY A 126 15.42 22.89 -25.10
C GLY A 126 15.83 23.19 -26.53
N GLY A 127 16.09 24.44 -26.87
CA GLY A 127 16.65 24.81 -28.18
C GLY A 127 18.11 24.42 -28.28
N GLY A 128 18.41 23.18 -28.67
CA GLY A 128 19.76 22.77 -29.05
C GLY A 128 19.79 22.38 -30.52
N ARG A 129 20.49 23.14 -31.36
CA ARG A 129 21.00 22.62 -32.64
C ARG A 129 22.22 21.73 -32.31
N GLY A 130 22.40 20.63 -33.04
CA GLY A 130 23.49 19.67 -32.75
C GLY A 130 23.28 18.84 -31.48
N TRP A 131 24.32 18.72 -30.65
CA TRP A 131 24.42 17.81 -29.49
C TRP A 131 23.25 17.89 -28.50
N GLY A 132 22.67 19.09 -28.30
CA GLY A 132 21.54 19.28 -27.40
C GLY A 132 20.25 18.55 -27.82
N ARG A 133 20.09 18.24 -29.12
CA ARG A 133 18.98 17.40 -29.59
C ARG A 133 19.19 15.94 -29.25
N CYS A 134 20.42 15.43 -29.38
CA CYS A 134 20.76 14.05 -29.03
C CYS A 134 20.56 13.80 -27.54
N VAL A 135 21.04 14.70 -26.67
CA VAL A 135 20.88 14.58 -25.21
C VAL A 135 19.41 14.50 -24.80
N LYS A 136 18.52 15.27 -25.45
CA LYS A 136 17.08 15.19 -25.19
C LYS A 136 16.48 13.84 -25.55
N TRP A 137 16.82 13.31 -26.72
CA TRP A 137 16.29 12.01 -27.14
C TRP A 137 16.81 10.88 -26.27
N VAL A 138 18.09 10.93 -25.87
CA VAL A 138 18.66 10.01 -24.89
C VAL A 138 17.91 10.13 -23.55
N ALA A 139 17.68 11.34 -23.05
CA ALA A 139 16.92 11.56 -21.83
C ALA A 139 15.49 10.99 -21.94
N PHE A 140 14.79 11.23 -23.05
CA PHE A 140 13.46 10.67 -23.30
C PHE A 140 13.48 9.15 -23.34
N LEU A 141 14.45 8.55 -24.04
CA LEU A 141 14.61 7.10 -24.11
C LEU A 141 14.85 6.50 -22.73
N LEU A 142 15.72 7.10 -21.91
CA LEU A 142 15.99 6.64 -20.55
C LEU A 142 14.73 6.69 -19.67
N LEU A 143 13.93 7.77 -19.76
CA LEU A 143 12.66 7.86 -19.05
C LEU A 143 11.65 6.82 -19.53
N ALA A 144 11.56 6.60 -20.84
CA ALA A 144 10.67 5.60 -21.43
C ALA A 144 11.06 4.18 -21.02
N VAL A 145 12.34 3.83 -21.09
CA VAL A 145 12.86 2.51 -20.67
C VAL A 145 12.63 2.30 -19.17
N SER A 146 12.92 3.30 -18.33
CA SER A 146 12.67 3.23 -16.89
C SER A 146 11.19 3.03 -16.57
N GLY A 147 10.30 3.79 -17.23
CA GLY A 147 8.85 3.65 -17.05
C GLY A 147 8.29 2.34 -17.55
N MET A 148 8.70 1.88 -18.74
CA MET A 148 8.29 0.58 -19.28
C MET A 148 8.78 -0.57 -18.40
N THR A 149 10.00 -0.47 -17.85
CA THR A 149 10.51 -1.47 -16.90
C THR A 149 9.66 -1.50 -15.61
N GLY A 150 9.28 -0.32 -15.10
CA GLY A 150 8.39 -0.21 -13.93
C GLY A 150 7.01 -0.82 -14.19
N ILE A 151 6.39 -0.49 -15.32
CA ILE A 151 5.09 -1.03 -15.75
C ILE A 151 5.18 -2.55 -15.95
N TRP A 152 6.21 -3.02 -16.66
CA TRP A 152 6.43 -4.44 -16.90
C TRP A 152 6.57 -5.20 -15.58
N ARG A 153 7.38 -4.71 -14.65
CA ARG A 153 7.52 -5.31 -13.31
C ARG A 153 6.20 -5.30 -12.54
N LEU A 154 5.44 -4.21 -12.59
CA LEU A 154 4.13 -4.13 -11.95
C LEU A 154 3.16 -5.20 -12.49
N HIS A 155 3.20 -5.47 -13.79
CA HIS A 155 2.34 -6.49 -14.43
C HIS A 155 2.88 -7.91 -14.32
N THR A 156 4.19 -8.12 -14.17
CA THR A 156 4.78 -9.45 -13.96
C THR A 156 4.79 -9.87 -12.50
N LEU A 157 4.69 -8.94 -11.55
CA LEU A 157 4.38 -9.25 -10.16
C LEU A 157 3.00 -9.90 -10.12
N PRO A 158 2.90 -11.20 -9.76
CA PRO A 158 1.63 -11.90 -9.84
C PRO A 158 0.68 -11.28 -8.80
N PRO A 159 -0.36 -10.55 -9.21
CA PRO A 159 -1.18 -9.81 -8.29
C PRO A 159 -1.89 -10.80 -7.39
N LEU A 160 -1.76 -10.60 -6.08
CA LEU A 160 -2.40 -11.46 -5.09
C LEU A 160 -2.00 -12.94 -5.21
N SER A 161 -0.80 -13.27 -5.71
CA SER A 161 -0.35 -14.66 -5.86
C SER A 161 -0.52 -15.47 -4.58
N GLU A 162 -0.10 -14.90 -3.45
CA GLU A 162 -0.28 -15.50 -2.14
C GLU A 162 -1.77 -15.76 -1.86
N ALA A 163 -2.64 -14.75 -1.99
CA ALA A 163 -4.06 -14.93 -1.74
C ALA A 163 -4.74 -15.91 -2.72
N ARG A 164 -4.28 -16.00 -3.97
CA ARG A 164 -4.76 -16.99 -4.95
C ARG A 164 -4.35 -18.40 -4.56
N THR A 165 -3.09 -18.61 -4.16
CA THR A 165 -2.61 -19.90 -3.65
C THR A 165 -3.36 -20.27 -2.37
N GLN A 166 -3.61 -19.30 -1.49
CA GLN A 166 -4.35 -19.53 -0.25
C GLN A 166 -5.82 -19.89 -0.51
N ALA A 167 -6.49 -19.15 -1.39
CA ALA A 167 -7.87 -19.44 -1.80
C ALA A 167 -7.97 -20.80 -2.49
N ALA A 168 -7.06 -21.12 -3.42
CA ALA A 168 -7.04 -22.42 -4.10
C ALA A 168 -6.85 -23.58 -3.11
N PHE A 169 -6.01 -23.40 -2.09
CA PHE A 169 -5.84 -24.38 -1.02
C PHE A 169 -7.13 -24.53 -0.20
N ILE A 170 -7.72 -23.43 0.28
CA ILE A 170 -8.97 -23.46 1.05
C ILE A 170 -10.09 -24.14 0.26
N ARG A 171 -10.27 -23.80 -1.02
CA ARG A 171 -11.31 -24.38 -1.87
C ARG A 171 -11.21 -25.92 -1.97
N ARG A 172 -10.02 -26.49 -1.85
CA ARG A 172 -9.80 -27.94 -1.90
C ARG A 172 -10.15 -28.66 -0.59
N ILE A 173 -10.02 -27.97 0.55
CA ILE A 173 -10.19 -28.59 1.87
C ILE A 173 -11.49 -28.17 2.56
N ALA A 174 -12.10 -27.07 2.14
CA ALA A 174 -13.24 -26.46 2.80
C ALA A 174 -14.49 -27.32 2.64
N ASN A 175 -15.25 -27.39 3.74
CA ASN A 175 -16.62 -27.88 3.81
C ASN A 175 -17.54 -26.76 4.34
N PRO A 176 -18.87 -26.94 4.31
CA PRO A 176 -19.81 -25.91 4.80
C PRO A 176 -19.63 -25.49 6.27
N GLU A 177 -18.97 -26.33 7.07
CA GLU A 177 -18.69 -26.08 8.49
C GLU A 177 -17.35 -25.36 8.71
N THR A 178 -16.59 -25.11 7.65
CA THR A 178 -15.25 -24.50 7.73
C THR A 178 -15.35 -23.01 8.02
N ILE A 179 -14.60 -22.57 9.04
CA ILE A 179 -14.44 -21.17 9.41
C ILE A 179 -13.03 -20.72 9.03
N VAL A 180 -12.95 -19.69 8.18
CA VAL A 180 -11.69 -19.03 7.85
C VAL A 180 -11.49 -17.84 8.79
N VAL A 181 -10.52 -17.95 9.70
CA VAL A 181 -10.12 -16.85 10.57
C VAL A 181 -8.98 -16.09 9.91
N ALA A 182 -9.20 -14.84 9.54
CA ALA A 182 -8.21 -14.01 8.88
C ALA A 182 -7.63 -12.97 9.83
N THR A 183 -6.30 -12.93 9.91
CA THR A 183 -5.58 -11.92 10.69
C THR A 183 -5.16 -10.74 9.83
N GLY A 184 -5.29 -9.52 10.34
CA GLY A 184 -4.89 -8.30 9.62
C GLY A 184 -5.64 -8.10 8.29
N PHE A 185 -4.90 -7.91 7.19
CA PHE A 185 -5.47 -7.57 5.88
C PHE A 185 -5.63 -8.75 4.91
N SER A 186 -5.34 -9.99 5.35
CA SER A 186 -5.41 -11.18 4.47
C SER A 186 -6.84 -11.54 4.04
N ARG A 187 -7.86 -11.10 4.80
CA ARG A 187 -9.27 -11.42 4.55
C ARG A 187 -9.76 -11.00 3.17
N ASN A 188 -9.61 -9.72 2.83
CA ASN A 188 -10.28 -9.13 1.66
C ASN A 188 -9.99 -9.88 0.35
N PRO A 189 -8.71 -10.12 -0.03
CA PRO A 189 -8.45 -10.80 -1.29
C PRO A 189 -8.88 -12.27 -1.27
N VAL A 190 -8.75 -12.97 -0.14
CA VAL A 190 -9.12 -14.39 -0.05
C VAL A 190 -10.63 -14.58 -0.04
N GLU A 191 -11.37 -13.78 0.73
CA GLU A 191 -12.84 -13.81 0.77
C GLU A 191 -13.45 -13.44 -0.58
N TYR A 192 -12.86 -12.48 -1.31
CA TYR A 192 -13.29 -12.17 -2.67
C TYR A 192 -13.14 -13.36 -3.62
N LEU A 193 -12.02 -14.09 -3.52
CA LEU A 193 -11.74 -15.25 -4.36
C LEU A 193 -12.56 -16.49 -4.00
N LEU A 194 -13.10 -16.55 -2.77
CA LEU A 194 -13.92 -17.65 -2.24
C LEU A 194 -15.39 -17.26 -2.06
N ARG A 195 -15.85 -16.20 -2.73
CA ARG A 195 -17.24 -15.70 -2.64
C ARG A 195 -18.30 -16.74 -3.04
N ASP A 196 -17.89 -17.74 -3.81
CA ASP A 196 -18.70 -18.84 -4.32
C ASP A 196 -18.64 -20.10 -3.43
N THR A 197 -17.79 -20.09 -2.40
CA THR A 197 -17.57 -21.23 -1.51
C THR A 197 -18.42 -21.03 -0.25
N PRO A 198 -19.20 -22.03 0.21
CA PRO A 198 -20.12 -21.89 1.35
C PRO A 198 -19.36 -21.96 2.68
N ILE A 199 -18.47 -21.00 2.94
CA ILE A 199 -17.66 -20.91 4.16
C ILE A 199 -17.91 -19.60 4.87
N SER A 200 -17.63 -19.56 6.17
CA SER A 200 -17.77 -18.33 6.96
C SER A 200 -16.40 -17.71 7.26
N PHE A 201 -16.32 -16.38 7.18
CA PHE A 201 -15.11 -15.63 7.50
C PHE A 201 -15.22 -14.94 8.85
N ARG A 202 -14.14 -14.99 9.62
CA ARG A 202 -13.92 -14.18 10.83
C ARG A 202 -12.66 -13.36 10.68
N SER A 203 -12.62 -12.23 11.37
CA SER A 203 -11.49 -11.32 11.37
C SER A 203 -10.92 -11.21 12.77
N TYR A 204 -9.60 -11.18 12.86
CA TYR A 204 -8.90 -10.91 14.11
C TYR A 204 -7.79 -9.84 13.91
N PRO A 205 -7.76 -8.79 14.74
CA PRO A 205 -8.77 -8.39 15.72
C PRO A 205 -10.15 -8.15 15.07
N ARG A 206 -11.24 -8.22 15.83
CA ARG A 206 -12.61 -8.14 15.27
C ARG A 206 -12.87 -6.78 14.61
N SER A 207 -12.20 -5.74 15.06
CA SER A 207 -12.26 -4.40 14.45
C SER A 207 -11.82 -4.37 12.99
N THR A 208 -10.89 -5.24 12.58
CA THR A 208 -10.45 -5.35 11.17
C THR A 208 -11.56 -5.88 10.27
N GLY A 209 -12.51 -6.65 10.81
CA GLY A 209 -13.71 -7.10 10.11
C GLY A 209 -14.74 -5.99 9.89
N LYS A 210 -14.84 -5.04 10.85
CA LYS A 210 -15.71 -3.86 10.74
C LYS A 210 -15.15 -2.84 9.74
N HIS A 211 -13.83 -2.78 9.61
CA HIS A 211 -13.14 -1.81 8.76
C HIS A 211 -12.15 -2.51 7.84
N ARG A 212 -12.68 -3.11 6.77
CA ARG A 212 -11.90 -3.79 5.74
C ARG A 212 -10.83 -2.84 5.15
N GLY A 213 -9.55 -3.09 5.46
CA GLY A 213 -8.42 -2.27 4.98
C GLY A 213 -7.87 -1.27 5.99
N TRP A 214 -8.37 -1.26 7.23
CA TRP A 214 -7.78 -0.49 8.32
C TRP A 214 -7.71 -1.31 9.61
N VAL A 215 -6.65 -1.08 10.40
CA VAL A 215 -6.54 -1.59 11.77
C VAL A 215 -6.27 -0.40 12.68
N ASP A 216 -7.05 -0.29 13.76
CA ASP A 216 -6.79 0.71 14.79
C ASP A 216 -5.48 0.36 15.50
N PRO A 217 -4.45 1.23 15.46
CA PRO A 217 -3.21 0.94 16.17
C PRO A 217 -3.41 0.80 17.67
N ARG A 218 -4.43 1.44 18.25
CA ARG A 218 -4.77 1.33 19.67
C ARG A 218 -5.28 -0.07 20.01
N ASP A 219 -6.08 -0.66 19.11
CA ASP A 219 -6.53 -2.05 19.24
C ASP A 219 -5.36 -3.03 19.21
N LEU A 220 -4.29 -2.73 18.47
CA LEU A 220 -3.09 -3.57 18.40
C LEU A 220 -2.18 -3.44 19.64
N SER A 221 -2.23 -2.30 20.33
CA SER A 221 -1.48 -2.08 21.57
C SER A 221 -2.22 -2.51 22.83
N ASP A 222 -3.55 -2.62 22.77
CA ASP A 222 -4.38 -3.00 23.90
C ASP A 222 -4.44 -4.52 24.08
N SER A 223 -3.59 -5.03 24.98
CA SER A 223 -3.48 -6.48 25.22
C SER A 223 -4.74 -7.11 25.83
N GLU A 224 -5.53 -6.36 26.60
CA GLU A 224 -6.76 -6.87 27.21
C GLU A 224 -7.84 -7.01 26.14
N ARG A 225 -7.96 -6.01 25.28
CA ARG A 225 -8.89 -6.05 24.15
C ARG A 225 -8.55 -7.14 23.15
N LEU A 226 -7.26 -7.33 22.83
CA LEU A 226 -6.82 -8.46 21.99
C LEU A 226 -7.16 -9.81 22.62
N ARG A 227 -6.98 -9.95 23.95
CA ARG A 227 -7.36 -11.18 24.67
C ARG A 227 -8.88 -11.41 24.63
N SER A 228 -9.67 -10.38 24.89
CA SER A 228 -11.13 -10.44 24.82
C SER A 228 -11.63 -10.81 23.41
N ASP A 229 -11.08 -10.16 22.36
CA ASP A 229 -11.40 -10.48 20.97
C ASP A 229 -11.01 -11.93 20.64
N ALA A 230 -9.86 -12.40 21.14
CA ALA A 230 -9.40 -13.77 20.94
C ALA A 230 -10.31 -14.79 21.62
N GLU A 231 -10.80 -14.51 22.84
CA GLU A 231 -11.76 -15.38 23.54
C GLU A 231 -13.11 -15.45 22.82
N ILE A 232 -13.57 -14.32 22.27
CA ILE A 232 -14.81 -14.30 21.47
C ILE A 232 -14.64 -15.13 20.21
N VAL A 233 -13.57 -14.90 19.43
CA VAL A 233 -13.28 -15.71 18.23
C VAL A 233 -13.08 -17.17 18.61
N GLY A 234 -12.39 -17.44 19.73
CA GLY A 234 -12.17 -18.78 20.27
C GLY A 234 -13.46 -19.53 20.57
N ARG A 235 -14.50 -18.85 21.07
CA ARG A 235 -15.84 -19.44 21.26
C ARG A 235 -16.58 -19.66 19.94
N GLU A 236 -16.44 -18.74 18.98
CA GLU A 236 -17.09 -18.84 17.67
C GLU A 236 -16.55 -19.99 16.80
N ILE A 237 -15.35 -20.51 17.09
CA ILE A 237 -14.70 -21.58 16.31
C ILE A 237 -14.84 -22.98 16.93
N VAL A 238 -15.42 -23.11 18.13
CA VAL A 238 -15.62 -24.43 18.77
C VAL A 238 -16.52 -25.30 17.92
N GLY A 239 -16.16 -26.58 17.76
CA GLY A 239 -16.91 -27.54 16.94
C GLY A 239 -16.73 -27.38 15.43
N HIS A 240 -15.88 -26.45 14.98
CA HIS A 240 -15.64 -26.20 13.56
C HIS A 240 -14.23 -26.61 13.11
N GLU A 241 -14.10 -26.85 11.81
CA GLU A 241 -12.80 -26.86 11.16
C GLU A 241 -12.35 -25.42 10.89
N VAL A 242 -11.14 -25.08 11.33
CA VAL A 242 -10.62 -23.72 11.26
C VAL A 242 -9.44 -23.65 10.31
N VAL A 243 -9.50 -22.71 9.38
CA VAL A 243 -8.36 -22.31 8.57
C VAL A 243 -7.92 -20.92 9.00
N LEU A 244 -6.70 -20.80 9.52
CA LEU A 244 -6.15 -19.54 10.00
C LEU A 244 -5.25 -18.92 8.92
N LEU A 245 -5.60 -17.71 8.46
CA LEU A 245 -4.78 -16.91 7.54
C LEU A 245 -3.88 -15.93 8.31
N HIS A 246 -2.58 -16.13 8.19
CA HIS A 246 -1.56 -15.37 8.91
C HIS A 246 -1.11 -14.13 8.13
N ALA A 247 -1.22 -12.97 8.76
CA ALA A 247 -0.54 -11.76 8.32
C ALA A 247 0.75 -11.57 9.13
N ALA A 248 1.90 -11.76 8.47
CA ALA A 248 3.22 -11.68 9.12
C ALA A 248 3.49 -10.35 9.84
N GLY A 249 2.84 -9.26 9.42
CA GLY A 249 2.95 -7.95 10.09
C GLY A 249 2.26 -7.86 11.46
N PHE A 250 1.52 -8.90 11.87
CA PHE A 250 0.68 -8.89 13.08
C PHE A 250 1.06 -9.97 14.10
N THR A 251 2.24 -10.60 13.98
CA THR A 251 2.64 -11.76 14.80
C THR A 251 2.43 -11.55 16.31
N ARG A 252 2.85 -10.39 16.85
CA ARG A 252 2.65 -10.08 18.29
C ARG A 252 1.18 -9.94 18.66
N ALA A 253 0.39 -9.25 17.83
CA ALA A 253 -1.03 -9.03 18.09
C ALA A 253 -1.85 -10.33 17.95
N ASN A 254 -1.37 -11.27 17.13
CA ASN A 254 -2.01 -12.57 16.90
C ASN A 254 -1.78 -13.58 18.03
N LEU A 255 -0.79 -13.37 18.91
CA LEU A 255 -0.43 -14.33 19.96
C LEU A 255 -1.61 -14.76 20.86
N PRO A 256 -2.50 -13.86 21.32
CA PRO A 256 -3.67 -14.26 22.09
C PRO A 256 -4.59 -15.20 21.32
N LEU A 257 -4.82 -14.94 20.02
CA LEU A 257 -5.63 -15.83 19.17
C LEU A 257 -5.00 -17.21 19.04
N TYR A 258 -3.69 -17.29 18.78
CA TYR A 258 -2.99 -18.58 18.69
C TYR A 258 -3.16 -19.39 19.97
N ARG A 259 -3.00 -18.78 21.15
CA ARG A 259 -3.21 -19.46 22.43
C ARG A 259 -4.64 -20.00 22.57
N GLN A 260 -5.64 -19.26 22.09
CA GLN A 260 -7.03 -19.72 22.14
C GLN A 260 -7.29 -20.91 21.20
N ILE A 261 -6.62 -20.93 20.04
CA ILE A 261 -6.69 -22.04 19.06
C ILE A 261 -5.94 -23.26 19.60
N GLU A 262 -4.70 -23.11 20.06
CA GLU A 262 -3.90 -24.21 20.62
C GLU A 262 -4.58 -24.86 21.85
N ALA A 263 -5.27 -24.07 22.67
CA ALA A 263 -5.98 -24.58 23.84
C ALA A 263 -7.25 -25.39 23.52
N ARG A 264 -7.82 -25.25 22.32
CA ARG A 264 -9.13 -25.85 21.95
C ARG A 264 -9.09 -26.74 20.73
N CYS A 265 -8.04 -26.64 19.95
CA CYS A 265 -7.98 -27.24 18.63
C CYS A 265 -6.71 -28.09 18.50
N SER A 266 -6.85 -29.22 17.83
CA SER A 266 -5.72 -30.03 17.38
C SER A 266 -5.35 -29.62 15.95
N GLU A 267 -4.07 -29.37 15.69
CA GLU A 267 -3.58 -29.10 14.35
C GLU A 267 -3.85 -30.30 13.43
N ILE A 268 -4.38 -30.05 12.22
CA ILE A 268 -4.60 -31.09 11.22
C ILE A 268 -3.38 -31.14 10.30
N THR A 269 -2.54 -32.15 10.49
CA THR A 269 -1.36 -32.40 9.64
C THR A 269 -1.65 -33.31 8.45
N LEU A 270 -2.85 -33.89 8.37
CA LEU A 270 -3.25 -34.77 7.28
C LEU A 270 -3.62 -33.97 6.02
N GLY A 271 -2.92 -34.25 4.91
CA GLY A 271 -3.17 -33.67 3.59
C GLY A 271 -1.93 -33.01 2.97
N PRO A 272 -2.09 -32.29 1.86
CA PRO A 272 -1.00 -31.50 1.30
C PRO A 272 -0.56 -30.42 2.30
N PRO A 273 0.74 -30.11 2.41
CA PRO A 273 1.22 -29.09 3.32
C PRO A 273 0.57 -27.74 3.00
N PRO A 274 0.12 -26.97 4.00
CA PRO A 274 -0.50 -25.69 3.76
C PRO A 274 0.52 -24.72 3.13
N PRO A 275 0.08 -23.83 2.22
CA PRO A 275 0.96 -22.80 1.69
C PRO A 275 1.37 -21.83 2.80
N ARG A 276 2.43 -21.05 2.53
CA ARG A 276 2.92 -20.04 3.48
C ARG A 276 1.78 -19.12 3.95
N GLY A 277 1.69 -18.95 5.26
CA GLY A 277 0.69 -18.09 5.87
C GLY A 277 -0.68 -18.72 6.07
N ILE A 278 -0.81 -20.05 5.97
CA ILE A 278 -2.02 -20.79 6.39
C ILE A 278 -1.66 -21.85 7.42
N SER A 279 -2.54 -22.06 8.39
CA SER A 279 -2.60 -23.28 9.21
C SER A 279 -4.03 -23.81 9.31
N ARG A 280 -4.16 -25.11 9.58
CA ARG A 280 -5.44 -25.83 9.62
C ARG A 280 -5.60 -26.53 10.97
N TRP A 281 -6.76 -26.36 11.58
CA TRP A 281 -7.04 -26.81 12.94
C TRP A 281 -8.42 -27.44 13.02
N ARG A 282 -8.57 -28.45 13.88
CA ARG A 282 -9.87 -29.03 14.26
C ARG A 282 -10.16 -28.67 15.70
N CYS A 283 -11.18 -27.87 15.93
CA CYS A 283 -11.55 -27.42 17.27
C CYS A 283 -12.59 -28.36 17.87
N ARG A 284 -12.34 -28.80 19.10
CA ARG A 284 -13.26 -29.66 19.88
C ARG A 284 -14.21 -28.82 20.70
#